data_AF-A0A835QT45-F1
#
_entry.id   AF-A0A835QT45-F1
#
_cell.length_a   1.000
_cell.length_b   1.000
_cell.length_c   1.000
_cell.angle_alpha   90.00
_cell.angle_beta   90.00
_cell.angle_gamma   90.00
#
_symmetry.space_group_name_H-M   'P 1'
#
loop_
_entity.id
_entity.type
_entity.pdbx_description
1 polymer ?
#
loop_
_entity_poly.entity_id
_entity_poly.type
_entity_poly.pdbx_seq_one_letter_code
_entity_poly.pdbx_strand_id
1 'polypeptide(L)'
;MATVPVLPGLRSSFLSKPLQPKLSLSTSTKLARTVRIRALELDQSTLLAISVGVASVAVGLGIPIFYETQIDNAAKRENTQPCFPCNGSGAQQCRFCTGKGNVTVVLSGGETEVSQCINCQGAGTLTCTTCQGSGIQPRYLDRREFKDDD
;
A
#
# COMPACT_ATOMS: atom_id res chain seq x y z
N MET A 1 -5.37 47.11 14.63
CA MET A 1 -4.27 47.66 13.80
C MET A 1 -3.14 46.64 13.81
N ALA A 2 -2.98 45.88 12.73
CA ALA A 2 -1.96 44.84 12.61
C ALA A 2 -1.01 45.23 11.48
N THR A 3 0.25 45.46 11.81
CA THR A 3 1.33 45.79 10.87
C THR A 3 1.99 44.50 10.37
N VAL A 4 1.99 44.32 9.05
CA VAL A 4 2.67 43.22 8.34
C VAL A 4 4.14 43.62 8.10
N PRO A 5 5.14 42.75 8.35
CA PRO A 5 6.51 43.03 7.98
C PRO A 5 6.79 42.69 6.51
N VAL A 6 7.47 43.59 5.81
CA VAL A 6 7.92 43.47 4.42
C VAL A 6 9.28 42.75 4.38
N LEU A 7 9.42 41.70 3.57
CA LEU A 7 10.71 41.02 3.32
C LEU A 7 11.60 41.85 2.39
N PRO A 8 12.93 41.91 2.62
CA PRO A 8 13.87 42.53 1.69
C PRO A 8 14.17 41.60 0.50
N GLY A 9 14.14 42.18 -0.70
CA GLY A 9 14.34 41.50 -1.97
C GLY A 9 15.77 40.99 -2.20
N LEU A 10 15.86 39.78 -2.74
CA LEU A 10 17.11 39.15 -3.19
C LEU A 10 17.63 39.86 -4.44
N ARG A 11 18.75 40.58 -4.32
CA ARG A 11 19.51 41.11 -5.46
C ARG A 11 20.36 39.99 -6.07
N SER A 12 20.06 39.68 -7.32
CA SER A 12 20.84 38.81 -8.19
C SER A 12 22.00 39.59 -8.82
N SER A 13 23.21 39.05 -8.72
CA SER A 13 24.42 39.58 -9.39
C SER A 13 24.82 38.67 -10.55
N PHE A 14 23.92 38.49 -11.53
CA PHE A 14 24.31 38.04 -12.87
C PHE A 14 24.58 39.26 -13.75
N LEU A 15 25.85 39.52 -14.06
CA LEU A 15 26.36 39.90 -15.40
C LEU A 15 27.79 40.45 -15.27
N SER A 16 28.78 39.78 -15.88
CA SER A 16 29.88 40.43 -16.60
C SER A 16 30.80 39.41 -17.29
N LYS A 17 30.49 39.12 -18.56
CA LYS A 17 31.37 39.31 -19.76
C LYS A 17 31.10 38.24 -20.84
N PRO A 18 30.87 38.64 -22.10
CA PRO A 18 30.82 37.72 -23.22
C PRO A 18 32.24 37.50 -23.78
N LEU A 19 32.68 36.25 -23.88
CA LEU A 19 33.81 35.91 -24.73
C LEU A 19 33.35 34.88 -25.75
N GLN A 20 33.24 35.33 -27.01
CA GLN A 20 32.83 34.48 -28.11
C GLN A 20 33.88 33.38 -28.35
N PRO A 21 33.47 32.12 -28.54
CA PRO A 21 34.31 31.14 -29.19
C PRO A 21 34.10 31.24 -30.70
N LYS A 22 35.15 31.64 -31.43
CA LYS A 22 35.20 31.50 -32.89
C LYS A 22 35.08 30.00 -33.22
N LEU A 23 34.01 29.61 -33.92
CA LEU A 23 33.96 28.32 -34.61
C LEU A 23 34.96 28.36 -35.76
N SER A 24 36.07 27.66 -35.62
CA SER A 24 36.87 27.21 -36.75
C SER A 24 36.67 25.70 -36.89
N LEU A 25 35.87 25.31 -37.88
CA LEU A 25 35.75 23.95 -38.35
C LEU A 25 37.04 23.59 -39.12
N SER A 26 37.88 22.74 -38.53
CA SER A 26 39.00 22.12 -39.22
C SER A 26 38.82 20.61 -39.23
N THR A 27 38.32 20.12 -40.36
CA THR A 27 38.31 18.70 -40.71
C THR A 27 39.76 18.25 -40.89
N SER A 28 40.26 17.40 -39.99
CA SER A 28 41.52 16.68 -40.23
C SER A 28 41.39 15.24 -39.77
N THR A 29 41.12 14.39 -40.75
CA THR A 29 41.17 12.93 -40.70
C THR A 29 42.61 12.47 -40.61
N LYS A 30 43.10 11.94 -39.47
CA LYS A 30 44.17 10.91 -39.44
C LYS A 30 44.12 10.03 -38.17
N LEU A 31 43.85 8.75 -38.44
CA LEU A 31 44.59 7.55 -38.03
C LEU A 31 44.76 7.22 -36.53
N ALA A 32 44.16 6.07 -36.15
CA ALA A 32 44.56 5.13 -35.11
C ALA A 32 45.17 5.74 -33.83
N ARG A 33 44.31 6.25 -32.94
CA ARG A 33 44.70 6.44 -31.54
C ARG A 33 44.49 5.14 -30.79
N THR A 34 45.58 4.52 -30.38
CA THR A 34 45.61 3.57 -29.27
C THR A 34 44.72 4.10 -28.15
N VAL A 35 43.67 3.35 -27.79
CA VAL A 35 42.89 3.61 -26.58
C VAL A 35 43.81 3.25 -25.41
N ARG A 36 44.67 4.20 -25.03
CA ARG A 36 45.36 4.16 -23.77
C ARG A 36 44.28 4.34 -22.72
N ILE A 37 43.88 3.25 -22.08
CA ILE A 37 43.11 3.29 -20.84
C ILE A 37 44.00 4.03 -19.85
N ARG A 38 43.84 5.37 -19.77
CA ARG A 38 44.41 6.13 -18.69
C ARG A 38 43.72 5.61 -17.43
N ALA A 39 44.51 5.25 -16.43
CA ALA A 39 43.98 5.01 -15.09
C ALA A 39 43.03 6.19 -14.79
N LEU A 40 41.77 5.86 -14.54
CA LEU A 40 40.70 6.83 -14.30
C LEU A 40 41.15 7.65 -13.08
N GLU A 41 41.72 8.83 -13.31
CA GLU A 41 42.03 9.77 -12.24
C GLU A 41 40.66 10.24 -11.74
N LEU A 42 40.17 9.56 -10.70
CA LEU A 42 38.86 9.78 -10.15
C LEU A 42 38.90 11.11 -9.41
N ASP A 43 38.58 12.17 -10.14
CA ASP A 43 38.54 13.52 -9.59
C ASP A 43 37.53 13.60 -8.43
N GLN A 44 37.81 14.47 -7.45
CA GLN A 44 36.99 14.65 -6.26
C GLN A 44 35.52 14.93 -6.62
N SER A 45 35.28 15.65 -7.72
CA SER A 45 33.94 15.94 -8.24
C SER A 45 33.21 14.69 -8.76
N THR A 46 33.94 13.77 -9.38
CA THR A 46 33.39 12.52 -9.93
C THR A 46 33.09 11.54 -8.80
N LEU A 47 33.98 11.43 -7.81
CA LEU A 47 33.75 10.62 -6.61
C LEU A 47 32.52 11.11 -5.84
N LEU A 48 32.39 12.44 -5.66
CA LEU A 48 31.23 13.05 -5.02
C LEU A 48 29.94 12.72 -5.77
N ALA A 49 29.93 12.89 -7.10
CA ALA A 49 28.76 12.61 -7.93
C ALA A 49 28.30 11.15 -7.83
N ILE A 50 29.23 10.19 -7.87
CA ILE A 50 28.92 8.76 -7.74
C ILE A 50 28.35 8.48 -6.34
N SER A 51 28.98 9.03 -5.28
CA SER A 51 28.52 8.80 -3.91
C SER A 51 27.09 9.32 -3.67
N VAL A 52 26.78 10.52 -4.16
CA VAL A 52 25.44 11.12 -4.06
C VAL A 52 24.44 10.32 -4.89
N GLY A 53 24.82 9.89 -6.09
CA GLY A 53 23.98 9.04 -6.93
C GLY A 53 23.61 7.72 -6.25
N VAL A 54 24.61 7.00 -5.71
CA VAL A 54 24.40 5.72 -5.01
C VAL A 54 23.57 5.92 -3.75
N ALA A 55 23.88 6.93 -2.94
CA ALA A 55 23.11 7.24 -1.73
C ALA A 55 21.65 7.57 -2.06
N SER A 56 21.41 8.36 -3.12
CA SER A 56 20.05 8.74 -3.55
C SER A 56 19.23 7.52 -3.99
N VAL A 57 19.83 6.60 -4.75
CA VAL A 57 19.17 5.35 -5.17
C VAL A 57 18.90 4.44 -3.97
N ALA A 58 19.87 4.29 -3.06
CA ALA A 58 19.71 3.49 -1.86
C ALA A 58 18.56 4.00 -0.98
N VAL A 59 18.46 5.33 -0.78
CA VAL A 59 17.34 5.94 -0.05
C VAL A 59 16.02 5.77 -0.82
N GLY A 60 16.03 5.98 -2.14
CA GLY A 60 14.84 5.87 -2.98
C GLY A 60 14.21 4.48 -3.01
N LEU A 61 15.01 3.42 -2.88
CA LEU A 61 14.53 2.04 -2.76
C LEU A 61 14.31 1.60 -1.31
N GLY A 62 15.14 2.08 -0.39
CA GLY A 62 15.09 1.69 1.02
C GLY A 62 13.81 2.14 1.73
N ILE A 63 13.31 3.34 1.42
CA ILE A 63 12.09 3.87 2.05
C ILE A 63 10.86 3.00 1.70
N PRO A 64 10.54 2.73 0.42
CA PRO A 64 9.45 1.81 0.08
C PRO A 64 9.60 0.43 0.72
N ILE A 65 10.81 -0.16 0.66
CA ILE A 65 11.07 -1.49 1.26
C ILE A 65 10.77 -1.48 2.76
N PHE A 66 11.21 -0.45 3.48
CA PHE A 66 10.95 -0.31 4.92
C PHE A 66 9.46 -0.22 5.23
N TYR A 67 8.69 0.55 4.46
CA TYR A 67 7.25 0.65 4.66
C TYR A 67 6.53 -0.66 4.34
N GLU A 68 6.91 -1.37 3.27
CA GLU A 68 6.36 -2.70 2.96
C GLU A 68 6.65 -3.70 4.08
N THR A 69 7.87 -3.70 4.64
CA THR A 69 8.20 -4.60 5.75
C THR A 69 7.37 -4.33 6.99
N GLN A 70 7.14 -3.06 7.32
CA GLN A 70 6.30 -2.67 8.46
C GLN A 70 4.84 -3.13 8.26
N ILE A 71 4.32 -3.05 7.03
CA ILE A 71 2.97 -3.51 6.69
C ILE A 71 2.87 -5.02 6.80
N ASP A 72 3.81 -5.76 6.22
CA ASP A 72 3.82 -7.23 6.26
C ASP A 72 3.92 -7.78 7.67
N ASN A 73 4.78 -7.18 8.50
CA ASN A 73 4.92 -7.59 9.90
C ASN A 73 3.65 -7.30 10.70
N ALA A 74 2.96 -6.20 10.40
CA ALA A 74 1.65 -5.94 10.98
C ALA A 74 0.59 -6.94 10.49
N ALA A 75 0.65 -7.36 9.23
CA ALA A 75 -0.23 -8.35 8.63
C ALA A 75 0.04 -9.77 9.16
N LYS A 76 1.23 -10.08 9.68
CA LYS A 76 1.53 -11.42 10.24
C LYS A 76 1.00 -11.68 11.64
N ARG A 77 0.59 -10.64 12.39
CA ARG A 77 0.04 -10.82 13.75
C ARG A 77 -1.11 -11.80 13.76
N GLU A 78 -1.04 -12.85 14.57
CA GLU A 78 -2.16 -13.76 14.74
C GLU A 78 -3.40 -13.00 15.21
N ASN A 79 -4.54 -13.29 14.59
CA ASN A 79 -5.82 -12.74 15.00
C ASN A 79 -6.75 -13.91 15.30
N THR A 80 -7.11 -14.04 16.56
CA THR A 80 -8.02 -15.06 17.07
C THR A 80 -9.32 -14.46 17.57
N GLN A 81 -9.59 -13.18 17.29
CA GLN A 81 -10.82 -12.55 17.75
C GLN A 81 -12.04 -13.15 17.05
N PRO A 82 -13.02 -13.63 17.82
CA PRO A 82 -14.23 -14.18 17.25
C PRO A 82 -14.97 -13.07 16.51
N CYS A 83 -15.46 -13.38 15.31
CA CYS A 83 -16.27 -12.46 14.53
C CYS A 83 -17.54 -12.11 15.29
N PHE A 84 -17.68 -10.82 15.65
CA PHE A 84 -18.77 -10.34 16.51
C PHE A 84 -20.18 -10.73 16.02
N PRO A 85 -20.55 -10.56 14.73
CA PRO A 85 -21.87 -10.97 14.27
C PRO A 85 -22.19 -12.45 14.49
N CYS A 86 -21.25 -13.37 14.22
CA CYS A 86 -21.50 -14.82 14.27
C CYS A 86 -20.95 -15.50 15.52
N ASN A 87 -20.43 -14.72 16.47
CA ASN A 87 -19.80 -15.18 17.70
C ASN A 87 -18.76 -16.30 17.47
N GLY A 88 -17.94 -16.15 16.42
CA GLY A 88 -16.91 -17.14 16.09
C GLY A 88 -17.38 -18.35 15.26
N SER A 89 -18.68 -18.56 15.06
CA SER A 89 -19.18 -19.78 14.38
C SER A 89 -18.95 -19.80 12.86
N GLY A 90 -18.68 -18.66 12.23
CA GLY A 90 -18.62 -18.53 10.78
C GLY A 90 -19.98 -18.57 10.08
N ALA A 91 -21.07 -18.84 10.79
CA ALA A 91 -22.41 -18.95 10.23
C ALA A 91 -23.44 -18.11 11.01
N GLN A 92 -24.52 -17.76 10.33
CA GLN A 92 -25.67 -17.05 10.88
C GLN A 92 -26.90 -17.91 10.73
N GLN A 93 -27.76 -17.93 11.75
CA GLN A 93 -29.06 -18.56 11.61
C GLN A 93 -29.84 -17.88 10.48
N CYS A 94 -30.38 -18.68 9.55
CA CYS A 94 -31.20 -18.16 8.46
C CYS A 94 -32.46 -17.52 9.06
N ARG A 95 -32.58 -16.20 8.92
CA ARG A 95 -33.71 -15.46 9.47
C ARG A 95 -35.03 -15.71 8.75
N PHE A 96 -34.97 -16.20 7.51
CA PHE A 96 -36.17 -16.48 6.73
C PHE A 96 -36.92 -17.72 7.25
N CYS A 97 -36.20 -18.80 7.56
CA CYS A 97 -36.77 -20.03 8.10
C CYS A 97 -36.54 -20.21 9.61
N THR A 98 -35.98 -19.20 10.28
CA THR A 98 -35.60 -19.26 11.71
C THR A 98 -34.76 -20.49 12.07
N GLY A 99 -33.86 -20.91 11.16
CA GLY A 99 -33.04 -22.11 11.37
C GLY A 99 -33.69 -23.45 11.01
N LYS A 100 -34.98 -23.48 10.62
CA LYS A 100 -35.68 -24.74 10.33
C LYS A 100 -35.31 -25.38 8.99
N GLY A 101 -34.76 -24.60 8.05
CA GLY A 101 -34.48 -25.06 6.69
C GLY A 101 -35.71 -25.18 5.78
N ASN A 102 -36.92 -25.05 6.31
CA ASN A 102 -38.17 -25.05 5.53
C ASN A 102 -39.03 -23.83 5.84
N VAL A 103 -39.97 -23.54 4.95
CA VAL A 103 -40.92 -22.43 5.05
C VAL A 103 -42.30 -23.01 4.85
N THR A 104 -43.19 -22.75 5.81
CA THR A 104 -44.56 -23.24 5.81
C THR A 104 -45.50 -22.11 5.44
N VAL A 105 -46.27 -22.27 4.37
CA VAL A 105 -47.29 -21.31 3.95
C VAL A 105 -48.66 -21.93 4.16
N VAL A 106 -49.55 -21.20 4.84
CA VAL A 106 -50.95 -21.61 5.00
C VAL A 106 -51.73 -21.01 3.84
N LEU A 107 -52.33 -21.86 3.02
CA LEU A 107 -53.20 -21.43 1.92
C LEU A 107 -54.61 -21.14 2.44
N SER A 108 -55.37 -20.33 1.70
CA SER A 108 -56.71 -19.87 2.07
C SER A 108 -57.75 -20.99 2.28
N GLY A 109 -57.43 -22.23 1.90
CA GLY A 109 -58.25 -23.43 2.12
C GLY A 109 -57.91 -24.24 3.38
N GLY A 110 -57.00 -23.77 4.23
CA GLY A 110 -56.55 -24.49 5.42
C GLY A 110 -55.48 -25.56 5.14
N GLU A 111 -55.11 -25.75 3.87
CA GLU A 111 -53.98 -26.59 3.47
C GLU A 111 -52.66 -25.89 3.80
N THR A 112 -51.69 -26.65 4.30
CA THR A 112 -50.34 -26.16 4.60
C THR A 112 -49.36 -26.74 3.59
N GLU A 113 -48.66 -25.89 2.87
CA GLU A 113 -47.58 -26.29 1.98
C GLU A 113 -46.23 -26.02 2.66
N VAL A 114 -45.36 -27.03 2.68
CA VAL A 114 -44.01 -26.95 3.24
C VAL A 114 -43.02 -27.01 2.09
N SER A 115 -42.29 -25.92 1.91
CA SER A 115 -41.23 -25.83 0.90
C SER A 115 -39.86 -25.71 1.57
N GLN A 116 -38.81 -26.12 0.84
CA GLN A 116 -37.44 -25.85 1.26
C GLN A 116 -37.20 -24.34 1.29
N CYS A 117 -36.53 -23.86 2.33
CA CYS A 117 -36.20 -22.44 2.43
C CYS A 117 -35.21 -22.06 1.32
N ILE A 118 -35.67 -21.26 0.37
CA ILE A 118 -34.86 -20.81 -0.78
C ILE A 118 -33.63 -19.99 -0.37
N ASN A 119 -33.74 -19.25 0.74
CA ASN A 119 -32.68 -18.36 1.21
C ASN A 119 -31.44 -19.13 1.69
N CYS A 120 -31.64 -20.20 2.48
CA CYS A 120 -30.54 -21.04 2.96
C CYS A 120 -30.46 -22.40 2.25
N GLN A 121 -31.21 -22.61 1.17
CA GLN A 121 -31.29 -23.89 0.45
C GLN A 121 -31.48 -25.09 1.40
N GLY A 122 -32.36 -24.97 2.40
CA GLY A 122 -32.59 -26.04 3.36
C GLY A 122 -31.59 -26.17 4.51
N ALA A 123 -30.45 -25.48 4.49
CA ALA A 123 -29.40 -25.64 5.50
C ALA A 123 -29.75 -25.10 6.89
N GLY A 124 -30.72 -24.18 6.99
CA GLY A 124 -31.07 -23.49 8.25
C GLY A 124 -30.07 -22.40 8.65
N THR A 125 -28.90 -22.34 8.03
CA THR A 125 -27.87 -21.32 8.29
C THR A 125 -27.36 -20.69 6.99
N LEU A 126 -26.81 -19.49 7.09
CA LEU A 126 -26.15 -18.74 6.03
C LEU A 126 -24.70 -18.49 6.44
N THR A 127 -23.78 -18.53 5.50
CA THR A 127 -22.39 -18.14 5.76
C THR A 127 -22.35 -16.70 6.25
N CYS A 128 -21.65 -16.43 7.35
CA CYS A 128 -21.50 -15.07 7.85
C CYS A 128 -20.69 -14.25 6.84
N THR A 129 -21.31 -13.23 6.27
CA THR A 129 -20.69 -12.37 5.24
C THR A 129 -19.57 -11.50 5.81
N THR A 130 -19.61 -11.17 7.10
CA THR A 130 -18.57 -10.37 7.77
C THR A 130 -17.22 -11.09 7.83
N CYS A 131 -17.22 -12.38 8.19
CA CYS A 131 -15.99 -13.19 8.26
C CYS A 131 -15.84 -14.17 7.10
N GLN A 132 -16.75 -14.17 6.12
CA GLN A 132 -16.77 -15.10 4.99
C GLN A 132 -16.65 -16.58 5.41
N GLY A 133 -17.27 -16.94 6.53
CA GLY A 133 -17.22 -18.32 7.05
C GLY A 133 -16.02 -18.66 7.95
N SER A 134 -15.01 -17.80 8.08
CA SER A 134 -13.83 -18.12 8.90
C SER A 134 -14.11 -18.15 10.41
N GLY A 135 -15.16 -17.45 10.86
CA GLY A 135 -15.42 -17.22 12.27
C GLY A 135 -14.48 -16.17 12.90
N ILE A 136 -13.49 -15.66 12.16
CA ILE A 136 -12.52 -14.68 12.67
C ILE A 136 -12.88 -13.27 12.22
N GLN A 137 -12.81 -12.32 13.14
CA GLN A 137 -13.07 -10.91 12.87
C GLN A 137 -12.07 -10.36 11.84
N PRO A 138 -12.49 -9.66 10.78
CA PRO A 138 -11.54 -9.02 9.88
C PRO A 138 -10.60 -8.05 10.59
N ARG A 139 -9.34 -7.97 10.16
CA ARG A 139 -8.27 -7.15 10.79
C ARG A 139 -8.62 -5.67 10.94
N TYR A 140 -9.48 -5.11 10.08
CA TYR A 140 -9.91 -3.71 10.19
C TYR A 140 -10.91 -3.46 11.33
N LEU A 141 -11.50 -4.52 11.90
CA LEU A 141 -12.35 -4.48 13.10
C LEU A 141 -11.66 -5.10 14.33
N ASP A 142 -10.45 -5.60 14.18
CA ASP A 142 -9.69 -6.26 15.24
C ASP A 142 -9.42 -5.26 16.37
N ARG A 143 -9.92 -5.57 17.57
CA ARG A 143 -9.75 -4.72 18.74
C ARG A 143 -8.33 -4.91 19.25
N ARG A 144 -7.50 -3.87 19.24
CA ARG A 144 -6.15 -3.98 19.81
C ARG A 144 -6.25 -4.20 21.33
N GLU A 145 -6.13 -5.44 21.75
CA GLU A 145 -5.85 -5.79 23.13
C GLU A 145 -4.33 -5.63 23.30
N PHE A 146 -3.93 -4.55 23.97
CA PHE A 146 -2.59 -4.48 24.52
C PHE A 146 -2.57 -5.49 25.66
N LYS A 147 -1.86 -6.59 25.44
CA LYS A 147 -1.57 -7.53 26.51
C LYS A 147 -0.61 -6.78 27.42
N ASP A 148 -1.10 -6.38 28.59
CA ASP A 148 -0.24 -5.84 29.63
C ASP A 148 0.65 -7.00 30.07
N ASP A 149 1.93 -6.93 29.71
CA ASP A 149 2.92 -7.91 30.16
C ASP A 149 3.18 -7.65 31.66
N ASP A 150 2.71 -8.55 32.53
CA ASP A 150 3.04 -8.61 33.97
C ASP A 150 4.51 -8.97 34.24
#